data_AF-A0A381TLK3-F1
#
_entry.id   AF-A0A381TLK3-F1
#
_cell.length_a   1.000
_cell.length_b   1.000
_cell.length_c   1.000
_cell.angle_alpha   90.00
_cell.angle_beta   90.00
_cell.angle_gamma   90.00
#
_symmetry.space_group_name_H-M   'P 1'
#
loop_
_entity.id
_entity.type
_entity.pdbx_description
1 polymer ?
#
loop_
_entity_poly.entity_id
_entity_poly.type
_entity_poly.pdbx_seq_one_letter_code
_entity_poly.pdbx_strand_id
1 'polypeptide(L)'
;VEETKSQIENSIAQVRKRDGSISNFNRDKILTAIHKAFSATNNPDKEIATKLSDGVLEKLVEHGFSATNPPSVESIQDLVESTLIDQGHSDIAKGYILYRHERRKIREAKMKLLNTKNLDAVSKSFDINCLRVLASRYLLRDNKNEINENPSELFERVAVLVAISDMLRDNELFTIEGNISQNTDEAIEYLKKLDDFNYKFKIGTYYLNKWHFRCLINCYADLANQGKMKVSFKELLTMLASKKLDRYADKISEYYELMVSQDF
;
A
#
# COMPACT_ATOMS: atom_id res chain seq x y z
N VAL A 1 -8.42 -32.46 -22.11
CA VAL A 1 -9.13 -31.35 -21.41
C VAL A 1 -8.16 -30.55 -20.55
N GLU A 2 -7.29 -31.17 -19.73
CA GLU A 2 -6.26 -30.45 -18.97
C GLU A 2 -5.17 -29.76 -19.83
N GLU A 3 -4.71 -30.37 -20.93
CA GLU A 3 -3.72 -29.74 -21.83
C GLU A 3 -4.26 -28.49 -22.55
N THR A 4 -5.53 -28.49 -22.95
CA THR A 4 -6.20 -27.34 -23.58
C THR A 4 -6.41 -26.21 -22.56
N LYS A 5 -6.69 -26.56 -21.30
CA LYS A 5 -6.82 -25.59 -20.19
C LYS A 5 -5.50 -24.89 -19.88
N SER A 6 -4.39 -25.63 -19.85
CA SER A 6 -3.06 -25.05 -19.66
C SER A 6 -2.65 -24.13 -20.82
N GLN A 7 -3.02 -24.44 -22.06
CA GLN A 7 -2.78 -23.57 -23.22
C GLN A 7 -3.60 -22.26 -23.17
N ILE A 8 -4.85 -22.32 -22.71
CA ILE A 8 -5.72 -21.14 -22.57
C ILE A 8 -5.23 -20.24 -21.42
N GLU A 9 -4.87 -20.80 -20.26
CA GLU A 9 -4.28 -20.04 -19.16
C GLU A 9 -2.94 -19.38 -19.55
N ASN A 10 -2.14 -20.03 -20.42
CA ASN A 10 -0.91 -19.46 -20.97
C ASN A 10 -1.15 -18.37 -22.03
N SER A 11 -2.32 -18.34 -22.66
CA SER A 11 -2.64 -17.35 -23.70
C SER A 11 -2.93 -15.95 -23.13
N ILE A 12 -3.42 -15.84 -21.88
CA ILE A 12 -3.71 -14.57 -21.20
C ILE A 12 -2.79 -14.41 -20.00
N ALA A 13 -1.61 -13.83 -20.22
CA ALA A 13 -0.61 -13.64 -19.18
C ALA A 13 -0.92 -12.43 -18.26
N GLN A 14 -1.63 -11.43 -18.77
CA GLN A 14 -1.71 -10.10 -18.15
C GLN A 14 -3.12 -9.50 -18.21
N VAL A 15 -3.42 -8.61 -17.28
CA VAL A 15 -4.67 -7.84 -17.17
C VAL A 15 -4.36 -6.38 -16.94
N ARG A 16 -5.08 -5.51 -17.63
CA ARG A 16 -5.02 -4.05 -17.45
C ARG A 16 -6.00 -3.60 -16.38
N LYS A 17 -5.48 -3.00 -15.31
CA LYS A 17 -6.27 -2.40 -14.24
C LYS A 17 -6.82 -1.03 -14.64
N ARG A 18 -7.73 -0.52 -13.82
CA ARG A 18 -8.39 0.79 -13.98
C ARG A 18 -7.46 1.98 -13.91
N ASP A 19 -6.35 1.85 -13.16
CA ASP A 19 -5.31 2.86 -13.06
C ASP A 19 -4.34 2.82 -14.27
N GLY A 20 -4.57 1.92 -15.23
CA GLY A 20 -3.72 1.70 -16.39
C GLY A 20 -2.57 0.72 -16.14
N SER A 21 -2.33 0.31 -14.89
CA SER A 21 -1.26 -0.65 -14.57
C SER A 21 -1.58 -2.05 -15.10
N ILE A 22 -0.52 -2.80 -15.43
CA ILE A 22 -0.62 -4.18 -15.87
C ILE A 22 -0.27 -5.10 -14.70
N SER A 23 -1.06 -6.15 -14.49
CA SER A 23 -0.78 -7.20 -13.52
C SER A 23 -0.97 -8.57 -14.12
N ASN A 24 -0.31 -9.58 -13.55
CA ASN A 24 -0.49 -10.96 -13.98
C ASN A 24 -1.96 -11.38 -13.89
N PHE A 25 -2.43 -12.05 -14.93
CA PHE A 25 -3.74 -12.68 -14.93
C PHE A 25 -3.77 -13.73 -13.82
N ASN A 26 -4.85 -13.72 -13.05
CA ASN A 26 -5.07 -14.70 -12.00
C ASN A 26 -6.55 -15.10 -12.06
N ARG A 27 -6.78 -16.35 -12.46
CA ARG A 27 -8.10 -16.94 -12.59
C ARG A 27 -8.85 -17.01 -11.26
N ASP A 28 -8.17 -17.27 -10.15
CA ASP A 28 -8.78 -17.34 -8.82
C ASP A 28 -9.51 -16.06 -8.45
N LYS A 29 -9.09 -14.91 -8.99
CA LYS A 29 -9.81 -13.64 -8.80
C LYS A 29 -11.19 -13.64 -9.48
N ILE A 30 -11.32 -14.26 -10.65
CA ILE A 30 -12.60 -14.41 -11.35
C ILE A 30 -13.48 -15.38 -10.56
N LEU A 31 -12.93 -16.53 -10.19
CA LEU A 31 -13.61 -17.54 -9.38
C LEU A 31 -14.11 -16.95 -8.05
N THR A 32 -13.27 -16.19 -7.35
CA THR A 32 -13.62 -15.51 -6.09
C THR A 32 -14.71 -14.45 -6.30
N ALA A 33 -14.66 -13.70 -7.41
CA ALA A 33 -15.66 -12.69 -7.72
C ALA A 33 -17.03 -13.32 -8.01
N ILE A 34 -17.05 -14.41 -8.79
CA ILE A 34 -18.23 -15.22 -9.05
C ILE A 34 -18.77 -15.79 -7.72
N HIS A 35 -17.92 -16.40 -6.91
CA HIS A 35 -18.29 -16.91 -5.59
C HIS A 35 -18.95 -15.88 -4.68
N LYS A 36 -18.41 -14.66 -4.62
CA LYS A 36 -19.00 -13.58 -3.82
C LYS A 36 -20.41 -13.21 -4.30
N ALA A 37 -20.70 -13.32 -5.59
CA ALA A 37 -22.06 -13.14 -6.10
C ALA A 37 -22.99 -14.32 -5.74
N PHE A 38 -22.49 -15.55 -5.80
CA PHE A 38 -23.24 -16.74 -5.33
C PHE A 38 -23.56 -16.69 -3.83
N SER A 39 -22.62 -16.25 -3.00
CA SER A 39 -22.84 -16.08 -1.55
C SER A 39 -23.92 -15.03 -1.26
N ALA A 40 -24.05 -14.00 -2.10
CA ALA A 40 -25.10 -12.99 -1.97
C ALA A 40 -26.50 -13.52 -2.33
N THR A 41 -26.58 -14.65 -3.06
CA THR A 41 -27.84 -15.27 -3.54
C THR A 41 -28.16 -16.60 -2.86
N ASN A 42 -27.43 -16.98 -1.80
CA ASN A 42 -27.69 -18.15 -0.95
C ASN A 42 -27.64 -19.53 -1.65
N ASN A 43 -26.92 -19.64 -2.77
CA ASN A 43 -26.82 -20.91 -3.53
C ASN A 43 -25.36 -21.27 -3.88
N PRO A 44 -24.48 -21.52 -2.90
CA PRO A 44 -23.04 -21.64 -3.13
C PRO A 44 -22.65 -23.01 -3.70
N ASP A 45 -22.68 -23.15 -5.02
CA ASP A 45 -22.13 -24.34 -5.69
C ASP A 45 -20.75 -24.03 -6.31
N LYS A 46 -19.69 -24.58 -5.68
CA LYS A 46 -18.30 -24.45 -6.14
C LYS A 46 -18.07 -25.05 -7.52
N GLU A 47 -18.82 -26.10 -7.88
CA GLU A 47 -18.67 -26.71 -9.19
C GLU A 47 -19.22 -25.80 -10.29
N ILE A 48 -20.35 -25.14 -10.04
CA ILE A 48 -20.96 -24.18 -10.98
C ILE A 48 -20.05 -22.96 -11.15
N ALA A 49 -19.50 -22.42 -10.06
CA ALA A 49 -18.56 -21.30 -10.13
C ALA A 49 -17.30 -21.64 -10.95
N THR A 50 -16.82 -22.88 -10.84
CA THR A 50 -15.67 -23.37 -11.63
C THR A 50 -16.01 -23.46 -13.12
N LYS A 51 -17.15 -24.05 -13.47
CA LYS A 51 -17.64 -24.14 -14.86
C LYS A 51 -17.87 -22.75 -15.48
N LEU A 52 -18.43 -21.83 -14.72
CA LEU A 52 -18.61 -20.44 -15.14
C LEU A 52 -17.26 -19.75 -15.37
N SER A 53 -16.29 -19.98 -14.48
CA SER A 53 -14.94 -19.43 -14.67
C SER A 53 -14.28 -19.97 -15.95
N ASP A 54 -14.45 -21.25 -16.28
CA ASP A 54 -13.95 -21.85 -17.52
C ASP A 54 -14.60 -21.18 -18.74
N GLY A 55 -15.93 -21.00 -18.74
CA GLY A 55 -16.63 -20.32 -19.83
C GLY A 55 -16.21 -18.85 -20.03
N VAL A 56 -15.86 -18.15 -18.94
CA VAL A 56 -15.31 -16.79 -19.03
C VAL A 56 -13.92 -16.79 -19.69
N LEU A 57 -13.06 -17.78 -19.40
CA LEU A 57 -11.75 -17.90 -20.05
C LEU A 57 -11.89 -18.18 -21.55
N GLU A 58 -12.80 -19.08 -21.93
CA GLU A 58 -13.07 -19.38 -23.34
C GLU A 58 -13.51 -18.11 -24.09
N LYS A 59 -14.47 -17.37 -23.53
CA LYS A 59 -14.93 -16.11 -24.13
C LYS A 59 -13.84 -15.04 -24.21
N LEU A 60 -12.94 -14.98 -23.23
CA LEU A 60 -11.81 -14.04 -23.29
C LEU A 60 -10.93 -14.32 -24.51
N VAL A 61 -10.63 -15.58 -24.80
CA VAL A 61 -9.85 -15.97 -25.98
C VAL A 61 -10.63 -15.71 -27.27
N GLU A 62 -11.93 -16.02 -27.30
CA GLU A 62 -12.81 -15.74 -28.45
C GLU A 62 -12.88 -14.25 -28.80
N HIS A 63 -12.82 -13.37 -27.79
CA HIS A 63 -12.78 -11.91 -27.99
C HIS A 63 -11.40 -11.39 -28.43
N GLY A 64 -10.44 -12.28 -28.72
CA GLY A 64 -9.11 -11.92 -29.22
C GLY A 64 -8.18 -11.35 -28.16
N PHE A 65 -8.44 -11.61 -26.88
CA PHE A 65 -7.51 -11.27 -25.81
C PHE A 65 -6.37 -12.28 -25.74
N SER A 66 -5.16 -11.77 -25.55
CA SER A 66 -3.94 -12.55 -25.57
C SER A 66 -2.84 -11.90 -24.73
N ALA A 67 -1.66 -12.52 -24.66
CA ALA A 67 -0.49 -11.93 -24.01
C ALA A 67 -0.07 -10.59 -24.63
N THR A 68 -0.29 -10.39 -25.94
CA THR A 68 0.00 -9.14 -26.65
C THR A 68 -1.17 -8.14 -26.60
N ASN A 69 -2.38 -8.61 -26.30
CA ASN A 69 -3.58 -7.80 -26.13
C ASN A 69 -4.29 -8.15 -24.81
N PRO A 70 -3.80 -7.65 -23.66
CA PRO A 70 -4.34 -8.03 -22.37
C PRO A 70 -5.72 -7.40 -22.13
N PRO A 71 -6.70 -8.17 -21.61
CA PRO A 71 -8.03 -7.66 -21.30
C PRO A 71 -7.99 -6.64 -20.16
N SER A 72 -8.94 -5.72 -20.17
CA SER A 72 -9.18 -4.82 -19.03
C SER A 72 -9.98 -5.53 -17.94
N VAL A 73 -9.86 -5.05 -16.70
CA VAL A 73 -10.70 -5.54 -15.59
C VAL A 73 -12.18 -5.36 -15.92
N GLU A 74 -12.56 -4.28 -16.59
CA GLU A 74 -13.93 -4.01 -17.07
C GLU A 74 -14.38 -5.09 -18.05
N SER A 75 -13.57 -5.37 -19.08
CA SER A 75 -13.86 -6.38 -20.10
C SER A 75 -14.06 -7.77 -19.47
N ILE A 76 -13.21 -8.15 -18.53
CA ILE A 76 -13.38 -9.42 -17.79
C ILE A 76 -14.70 -9.41 -17.03
N GLN A 77 -15.03 -8.31 -16.34
CA GLN A 77 -16.27 -8.24 -15.57
C GLN A 77 -17.52 -8.30 -16.45
N ASP A 78 -17.49 -7.70 -17.63
CA ASP A 78 -18.61 -7.71 -18.57
C ASP A 78 -18.79 -9.11 -19.21
N LEU A 79 -17.68 -9.81 -19.45
CA LEU A 79 -17.71 -11.22 -19.87
C LEU A 79 -18.23 -12.15 -18.77
N VAL A 80 -17.91 -11.89 -17.50
CA VAL A 80 -18.52 -12.62 -16.37
C VAL A 80 -20.03 -12.43 -16.36
N GLU A 81 -20.52 -11.21 -16.56
CA GLU A 81 -21.97 -10.93 -16.62
C GLU A 81 -22.65 -11.64 -17.78
N SER A 82 -22.11 -11.53 -18.99
CA SER A 82 -22.63 -12.23 -20.17
C SER A 82 -22.63 -13.74 -19.97
N THR A 83 -21.57 -14.32 -19.40
CA THR A 83 -21.49 -15.77 -19.16
C THR A 83 -22.52 -16.25 -18.14
N LEU A 84 -22.76 -15.48 -17.08
CA LEU A 84 -23.81 -15.80 -16.11
C LEU A 84 -25.20 -15.78 -16.76
N ILE A 85 -25.48 -14.82 -17.64
CA ILE A 85 -26.78 -14.72 -18.34
C ILE A 85 -26.94 -15.86 -19.35
N ASP A 86 -25.93 -16.12 -20.19
CA ASP A 86 -26.00 -17.11 -21.26
C ASP A 86 -26.15 -18.54 -20.73
N GLN A 87 -25.60 -18.83 -19.55
CA GLN A 87 -25.74 -20.13 -18.88
C GLN A 87 -27.01 -20.24 -18.02
N GLY A 88 -27.93 -19.27 -18.11
CA GLY A 88 -29.23 -19.31 -17.42
C GLY A 88 -29.21 -18.89 -15.96
N HIS A 89 -28.11 -18.31 -15.48
CA HIS A 89 -27.94 -17.83 -14.10
C HIS A 89 -28.27 -16.34 -13.95
N SER A 90 -29.39 -15.90 -14.54
CA SER A 90 -29.80 -14.48 -14.59
C SER A 90 -29.94 -13.82 -13.21
N ASP A 91 -30.44 -14.53 -12.20
CA ASP A 91 -30.55 -14.02 -10.83
C ASP A 91 -29.19 -13.74 -10.19
N ILE A 92 -28.19 -14.56 -10.54
CA ILE A 92 -26.81 -14.44 -10.06
C ILE A 92 -26.09 -13.31 -10.79
N ALA A 93 -26.30 -13.18 -12.11
CA ALA A 93 -25.83 -12.03 -12.88
C ALA A 93 -26.34 -10.71 -12.27
N LYS A 94 -27.63 -10.65 -11.92
CA LYS A 94 -28.23 -9.49 -11.26
C LYS A 94 -27.57 -9.18 -9.91
N GLY A 95 -27.35 -10.21 -9.08
CA GLY A 95 -26.63 -10.07 -7.81
C GLY A 95 -25.20 -9.56 -7.99
N TYR A 96 -24.48 -10.07 -8.99
CA TYR A 96 -23.13 -9.65 -9.34
C TYR A 96 -23.08 -8.19 -9.81
N ILE A 97 -23.99 -7.77 -10.70
CA ILE A 97 -24.12 -6.38 -11.18
C ILE A 97 -24.38 -5.44 -10.00
N LEU A 98 -25.31 -5.79 -9.12
CA LEU A 98 -25.64 -4.98 -7.94
C LEU A 98 -24.45 -4.87 -6.99
N TYR A 99 -23.75 -5.96 -6.71
CA TYR A 99 -22.53 -5.96 -5.91
C TYR A 99 -21.43 -5.08 -6.52
N ARG A 100 -21.19 -5.17 -7.85
CA ARG A 100 -20.23 -4.29 -8.56
C ARG A 100 -20.62 -2.82 -8.42
N HIS A 101 -21.90 -2.50 -8.55
CA HIS A 101 -22.41 -1.13 -8.41
C HIS A 101 -22.19 -0.58 -7.01
N GLU A 102 -22.52 -1.34 -5.97
CA GLU A 102 -22.29 -0.94 -4.58
C GLU A 102 -20.79 -0.76 -4.28
N ARG A 103 -19.93 -1.67 -4.78
CA ARG A 103 -18.47 -1.51 -4.64
C ARG A 103 -17.94 -0.30 -5.41
N ARG A 104 -18.54 0.05 -6.55
CA ARG A 104 -18.21 1.26 -7.31
C ARG A 104 -18.57 2.51 -6.51
N LYS A 105 -19.78 2.58 -5.93
CA LYS A 105 -20.21 3.69 -5.06
C LYS A 105 -19.27 3.89 -3.87
N ILE A 106 -18.92 2.81 -3.16
CA ILE A 106 -18.00 2.89 -2.01
C ILE A 106 -16.64 3.44 -2.44
N ARG A 107 -16.09 2.94 -3.57
CA ARG A 107 -14.82 3.41 -4.10
C ARG A 107 -14.86 4.89 -4.48
N GLU A 108 -15.92 5.35 -5.14
CA GLU A 108 -16.12 6.75 -5.50
C GLU A 108 -16.24 7.64 -4.26
N ALA A 109 -16.95 7.17 -3.24
CA ALA A 109 -17.06 7.87 -1.97
C ALA A 109 -15.69 7.99 -1.28
N LYS A 110 -14.87 6.94 -1.28
CA LYS A 110 -13.49 6.98 -0.78
C LYS A 110 -12.61 7.95 -1.57
N MET A 111 -12.69 7.91 -2.90
CA MET A 111 -11.92 8.82 -3.78
C MET A 111 -12.29 10.28 -3.55
N LYS A 112 -13.59 10.57 -3.43
CA LYS A 112 -14.09 11.92 -3.12
C LYS A 112 -13.65 12.39 -1.73
N LEU A 113 -13.69 11.51 -0.74
CA LEU A 113 -13.27 11.81 0.63
C LEU A 113 -11.79 12.17 0.72
N LEU A 114 -10.94 11.44 -0.01
CA LEU A 114 -9.49 11.61 -0.02
C LEU A 114 -8.99 12.60 -1.08
N ASN A 115 -9.90 13.20 -1.85
CA ASN A 115 -9.60 14.08 -2.99
C ASN A 115 -8.57 13.48 -3.97
N THR A 116 -8.70 12.19 -4.30
CA THR A 116 -7.75 11.46 -5.15
C THR A 116 -8.42 10.77 -6.33
N LYS A 117 -7.69 10.61 -7.43
CA LYS A 117 -8.12 9.84 -8.61
C LYS A 117 -7.96 8.33 -8.42
N ASN A 118 -6.98 7.92 -7.61
CA ASN A 118 -6.61 6.52 -7.40
C ASN A 118 -6.47 6.22 -5.91
N LEU A 119 -6.98 5.07 -5.47
CA LEU A 119 -6.82 4.62 -4.09
C LEU A 119 -5.52 3.82 -3.94
N ASP A 120 -4.71 4.16 -2.96
CA ASP A 120 -3.57 3.38 -2.49
C ASP A 120 -4.02 2.05 -1.83
N ALA A 121 -3.05 1.23 -1.43
CA ALA A 121 -3.32 -0.10 -0.89
C ALA A 121 -4.15 -0.04 0.40
N VAL A 122 -3.79 0.87 1.31
CA VAL A 122 -4.47 1.08 2.59
C VAL A 122 -5.87 1.61 2.38
N SER A 123 -6.03 2.60 1.49
CA SER A 123 -7.35 3.13 1.14
C SER A 123 -8.29 2.08 0.55
N LYS A 124 -7.74 1.07 -0.15
CA LYS A 124 -8.54 -0.04 -0.70
C LYS A 124 -9.04 -0.96 0.43
N SER A 125 -8.21 -1.30 1.41
CA SER A 125 -8.55 -2.22 2.49
C SER A 125 -9.42 -1.59 3.59
N PHE A 126 -9.15 -0.33 3.98
CA PHE A 126 -9.79 0.31 5.13
C PHE A 126 -11.26 0.69 4.88
N ASP A 127 -12.09 0.71 5.93
CA ASP A 127 -13.48 1.18 5.84
C ASP A 127 -13.57 2.70 5.58
N ILE A 128 -14.70 3.17 5.07
CA ILE A 128 -14.91 4.59 4.77
C ILE A 128 -14.89 5.48 6.01
N ASN A 129 -15.32 4.98 7.18
CA ASN A 129 -15.32 5.74 8.42
C ASN A 129 -13.91 5.89 8.99
N CYS A 130 -13.09 4.85 8.97
CA CYS A 130 -11.67 4.93 9.28
C CYS A 130 -10.97 5.96 8.40
N LEU A 131 -11.20 5.90 7.08
CA LEU A 131 -10.62 6.89 6.15
C LEU A 131 -11.10 8.32 6.42
N ARG A 132 -12.34 8.48 6.92
CA ARG A 132 -12.88 9.79 7.30
C ARG A 132 -12.11 10.38 8.48
N VAL A 133 -11.81 9.55 9.48
CA VAL A 133 -11.00 9.95 10.63
C VAL A 133 -9.60 10.34 10.18
N LEU A 134 -8.94 9.50 9.37
CA LEU A 134 -7.62 9.79 8.81
C LEU A 134 -7.59 11.12 8.06
N ALA A 135 -8.52 11.33 7.12
CA ALA A 135 -8.62 12.56 6.34
C ALA A 135 -8.91 13.80 7.18
N SER A 136 -9.70 13.67 8.25
CA SER A 136 -10.09 14.80 9.09
C SER A 136 -9.01 15.27 10.05
N ARG A 137 -8.13 14.36 10.53
CA ARG A 137 -7.23 14.65 11.66
C ARG A 137 -5.76 14.37 11.42
N TYR A 138 -5.42 13.45 10.52
CA TYR A 138 -4.08 12.86 10.49
C TYR A 138 -3.34 13.02 9.17
N LEU A 139 -4.05 13.02 8.03
CA LEU A 139 -3.42 13.28 6.74
C LEU A 139 -2.91 14.72 6.68
N LEU A 140 -1.67 14.87 6.21
CA LEU A 140 -1.08 16.18 5.99
C LEU A 140 -1.87 16.98 4.94
N ARG A 141 -1.81 18.30 5.10
CA ARG A 141 -2.47 19.28 4.23
C ARG A 141 -1.46 20.29 3.72
N ASP A 142 -1.72 20.79 2.52
CA ASP A 142 -0.95 21.87 1.95
C ASP A 142 -1.40 23.26 2.48
N ASN A 143 -0.78 24.32 1.96
CA ASN A 143 -1.09 25.70 2.36
C ASN A 143 -2.51 26.15 1.96
N LYS A 144 -3.18 25.41 1.06
CA LYS A 144 -4.57 25.63 0.65
C LYS A 144 -5.56 24.79 1.46
N ASN A 145 -5.07 24.08 2.48
CA ASN A 145 -5.83 23.15 3.31
C ASN A 145 -6.34 21.91 2.55
N GLU A 146 -5.76 21.60 1.39
CA GLU A 146 -6.06 20.39 0.63
C GLU A 146 -5.19 19.23 1.10
N ILE A 147 -5.76 18.01 1.08
CA ILE A 147 -5.03 16.80 1.47
C ILE A 147 -3.89 16.56 0.48
N ASN A 148 -2.65 16.48 0.98
CA ASN A 148 -1.45 16.27 0.16
C ASN A 148 -0.69 14.98 0.50
N GLU A 149 -1.26 14.15 1.37
CA GLU A 149 -0.73 12.87 1.82
C GLU A 149 -1.83 11.82 1.71
N ASN A 150 -1.51 10.63 1.22
CA ASN A 150 -2.44 9.49 1.20
C ASN A 150 -2.25 8.58 2.43
N PRO A 151 -3.23 7.72 2.77
CA PRO A 151 -3.13 6.82 3.92
C PRO A 151 -1.88 5.93 3.95
N SER A 152 -1.45 5.36 2.83
CA SER A 152 -0.17 4.63 2.77
C SER A 152 1.02 5.51 3.18
N GLU A 153 1.10 6.74 2.68
CA GLU A 153 2.17 7.69 3.04
C GLU A 153 2.11 8.09 4.51
N LEU A 154 0.93 8.24 5.10
CA LEU A 154 0.77 8.50 6.53
C LEU A 154 1.35 7.36 7.36
N PHE A 155 1.02 6.11 7.04
CA PHE A 155 1.52 4.96 7.79
C PHE A 155 3.03 4.78 7.59
N GLU A 156 3.55 5.05 6.39
CA GLU A 156 5.00 5.07 6.14
C GLU A 156 5.68 6.15 6.98
N ARG A 157 5.15 7.38 7.02
CA ARG A 157 5.67 8.46 7.86
C ARG A 157 5.75 8.06 9.33
N VAL A 158 4.70 7.44 9.85
CA VAL A 158 4.69 6.96 11.25
C VAL A 158 5.72 5.86 11.46
N ALA A 159 5.80 4.88 10.54
CA ALA A 159 6.75 3.78 10.64
C ALA A 159 8.20 4.28 10.65
N VAL A 160 8.52 5.27 9.80
CA VAL A 160 9.84 5.91 9.77
C VAL A 160 10.15 6.63 11.09
N LEU A 161 9.20 7.37 11.65
CA LEU A 161 9.39 8.07 12.94
C LEU A 161 9.68 7.09 14.09
N VAL A 162 8.96 5.97 14.15
CA VAL A 162 9.20 4.92 15.15
C VAL A 162 10.57 4.28 14.93
N ALA A 163 10.92 3.93 13.69
CA ALA A 163 12.19 3.32 13.35
C ALA A 163 13.41 4.21 13.64
N ILE A 164 13.29 5.54 13.51
CA ILE A 164 14.36 6.47 13.91
C ILE A 164 14.72 6.30 15.39
N SER A 165 13.72 6.14 16.25
CA SER A 165 13.93 5.98 17.69
C SER A 165 14.67 4.67 18.00
N ASP A 166 14.34 3.61 17.28
CA ASP A 166 15.02 2.31 17.36
C ASP A 166 16.45 2.37 16.83
N MET A 167 16.63 3.00 15.66
CA MET A 167 17.92 3.18 15.02
C MET A 167 18.88 3.94 15.92
N LEU A 168 18.44 5.01 16.57
CA LEU A 168 19.29 5.77 17.49
C LEU A 168 19.72 4.96 18.71
N ARG A 169 19.03 3.86 19.03
CA ARG A 169 19.39 2.92 20.12
C ARG A 169 20.20 1.73 19.64
N ASP A 170 20.67 1.74 18.39
CA ASP A 170 21.61 0.75 17.87
C ASP A 170 22.89 0.73 18.73
N ASN A 171 23.45 -0.46 18.95
CA ASN A 171 24.66 -0.60 19.75
C ASN A 171 25.86 0.17 19.17
N GLU A 172 25.93 0.40 17.86
CA GLU A 172 26.98 1.23 17.26
C GLU A 172 26.84 2.72 17.62
N LEU A 173 25.62 3.18 17.91
CA LEU A 173 25.28 4.59 18.14
C LEU A 173 25.06 4.93 19.62
N PHE A 174 24.59 3.97 20.41
CA PHE A 174 24.06 4.18 21.75
C PHE A 174 24.74 3.30 22.81
N THR A 175 24.89 3.86 24.01
CA THR A 175 25.31 3.16 25.23
C THR A 175 24.29 3.36 26.36
N ILE A 176 24.08 2.31 27.15
CA ILE A 176 23.30 2.39 28.38
C ILE A 176 24.10 3.11 29.47
N GLU A 177 25.42 2.91 29.48
CA GLU A 177 26.36 3.57 30.37
C GLU A 177 26.46 5.05 29.97
N GLY A 178 25.72 5.91 30.66
CA GLY A 178 25.85 7.35 30.49
C GLY A 178 27.23 7.80 30.97
N ASN A 179 27.94 8.60 30.16
CA ASN A 179 29.16 9.37 30.49
C ASN A 179 29.84 9.94 29.24
N ILE A 180 29.23 9.84 28.05
CA ILE A 180 29.81 10.34 26.81
C ILE A 180 29.32 11.78 26.59
N SER A 181 30.25 12.73 26.61
CA SER A 181 29.94 14.13 26.29
C SER A 181 29.89 14.32 24.78
N GLN A 182 28.73 14.74 24.27
CA GLN A 182 28.56 15.14 22.87
C GLN A 182 28.16 16.62 22.78
N ASN A 183 28.51 17.28 21.68
CA ASN A 183 28.06 18.65 21.43
C ASN A 183 26.61 18.63 20.90
N THR A 184 25.65 18.98 21.76
CA THR A 184 24.23 19.06 21.38
C THR A 184 23.89 20.30 20.57
N ASP A 185 24.65 21.38 20.73
CA ASP A 185 24.42 22.63 20.00
C ASP A 185 24.67 22.45 18.50
N GLU A 186 25.64 21.61 18.13
CA GLU A 186 25.88 21.21 16.73
C GLU A 186 24.61 20.61 16.10
N ALA A 187 23.95 19.67 16.80
CA ALA A 187 22.74 19.03 16.29
C ALA A 187 21.57 20.03 16.20
N ILE A 188 21.39 20.87 17.22
CA ILE A 188 20.31 21.86 17.30
C ILE A 188 20.45 22.92 16.18
N GLU A 189 21.67 23.25 15.74
CA GLU A 189 21.88 24.20 14.65
C GLU A 189 21.21 23.77 13.34
N TYR A 190 21.14 22.46 13.07
CA TYR A 190 20.47 21.91 11.88
C TYR A 190 18.96 22.19 11.86
N LEU A 191 18.33 22.48 13.00
CA LEU A 191 16.91 22.86 13.06
C LEU A 191 16.61 24.17 12.31
N LYS A 192 17.62 25.05 12.14
CA LYS A 192 17.47 26.30 11.38
C LYS A 192 17.44 26.08 9.86
N LYS A 193 17.86 24.91 9.39
CA LYS A 193 18.05 24.59 7.96
C LYS A 193 17.23 23.37 7.53
N LEU A 194 16.12 23.06 8.22
CA LEU A 194 15.34 21.84 7.97
C LEU A 194 14.92 21.64 6.51
N ASP A 195 14.56 22.71 5.81
CA ASP A 195 14.14 22.63 4.41
C ASP A 195 15.29 22.16 3.48
N ASP A 196 16.55 22.47 3.80
CA ASP A 196 17.75 22.03 3.03
C ASP A 196 18.00 20.51 3.11
N PHE A 197 17.38 19.85 4.10
CA PHE A 197 17.53 18.42 4.35
C PHE A 197 16.29 17.61 3.98
N ASN A 198 15.25 18.26 3.45
CA ASN A 198 14.03 17.59 3.04
C ASN A 198 14.33 16.57 1.93
N TYR A 199 14.10 15.28 2.21
CA TYR A 199 14.37 14.15 1.31
C TYR A 199 15.84 13.99 0.90
N LYS A 200 16.78 14.54 1.68
CA LYS A 200 18.23 14.44 1.41
C LYS A 200 18.85 13.13 1.90
N PHE A 201 18.34 12.60 3.00
CA PHE A 201 18.76 11.34 3.58
C PHE A 201 17.68 10.27 3.39
N LYS A 202 18.08 9.01 3.45
CA LYS A 202 17.17 7.87 3.38
C LYS A 202 17.70 6.70 4.20
N ILE A 203 16.80 5.78 4.54
CA ILE A 203 17.09 4.50 5.16
C ILE A 203 16.58 3.44 4.18
N GLY A 204 17.48 2.78 3.47
CA GLY A 204 17.14 1.88 2.35
C GLY A 204 16.40 2.62 1.22
N THR A 205 15.11 2.33 1.08
CA THR A 205 14.22 2.98 0.09
C THR A 205 13.43 4.15 0.65
N TYR A 206 13.40 4.33 1.98
CA TYR A 206 12.56 5.31 2.66
C TYR A 206 13.27 6.66 2.82
N TYR A 207 12.79 7.69 2.13
CA TYR A 207 13.36 9.03 2.20
C TYR A 207 12.88 9.79 3.44
N LEU A 208 13.81 10.48 4.11
CA LEU A 208 13.52 11.27 5.30
C LEU A 208 13.06 12.67 4.89
N ASN A 209 11.78 12.99 5.10
CA ASN A 209 11.30 14.36 4.97
C ASN A 209 11.86 15.24 6.11
N LYS A 210 11.63 16.56 6.02
CA LYS A 210 12.11 17.52 7.01
C LYS A 210 11.61 17.27 8.45
N TRP A 211 10.44 16.64 8.60
CA TRP A 211 9.88 16.30 9.91
C TRP A 211 10.52 15.05 10.50
N HIS A 212 10.82 14.05 9.68
CA HIS A 212 11.65 12.91 10.07
C HIS A 212 13.04 13.39 10.51
N PHE A 213 13.63 14.33 9.76
CA PHE A 213 14.92 14.90 10.11
C PHE A 213 14.88 15.72 11.42
N ARG A 214 13.83 16.52 11.62
CA ARG A 214 13.59 17.20 12.91
C ARG A 214 13.48 16.21 14.06
N CYS A 215 12.75 15.11 13.87
CA CYS A 215 12.64 14.05 14.88
C CYS A 215 14.00 13.42 15.19
N LEU A 216 14.78 13.08 14.16
CA LEU A 216 16.15 12.57 14.30
C LEU A 216 17.03 13.49 15.16
N ILE A 217 17.01 14.81 14.87
CA ILE A 217 17.77 15.81 15.64
C ILE A 217 17.33 15.82 17.10
N ASN A 218 16.02 15.93 17.35
CA ASN A 218 15.50 16.06 18.70
C ASN A 218 15.78 14.80 19.54
N CYS A 219 15.55 13.61 18.97
CA CYS A 219 15.82 12.36 19.65
C CYS A 219 17.32 12.16 19.91
N TYR A 220 18.18 12.51 18.94
CA TYR A 220 19.62 12.50 19.15
C TYR A 220 20.03 13.46 20.27
N ALA A 221 19.55 14.71 20.25
CA ALA A 221 19.91 15.73 21.23
C ALA A 221 19.48 15.31 22.65
N ASP A 222 18.30 14.71 22.81
CA ASP A 222 17.84 14.17 24.08
C ASP A 222 18.77 13.06 24.60
N LEU A 223 19.10 12.07 23.77
CA LEU A 223 20.01 10.97 24.13
C LEU A 223 21.44 11.46 24.40
N ALA A 224 21.90 12.47 23.65
CA ALA A 224 23.21 13.08 23.81
C ALA A 224 23.31 13.87 25.13
N ASN A 225 22.25 14.63 25.49
CA ASN A 225 22.16 15.30 26.79
C ASN A 225 22.18 14.33 27.98
N GLN A 226 21.65 13.11 27.78
CA GLN A 226 21.73 12.03 28.76
C GLN A 226 23.11 11.34 28.79
N GLY A 227 24.05 11.75 27.93
CA GLY A 227 25.38 11.18 27.83
C GLY A 227 25.44 9.78 27.21
N LYS A 228 24.40 9.39 26.45
CA LYS A 228 24.19 8.02 25.95
C LYS A 228 24.56 7.82 24.47
N MET A 229 24.90 8.90 23.75
CA MET A 229 25.28 8.81 22.34
C MET A 229 26.79 8.60 22.19
N LYS A 230 27.19 7.52 21.52
CA LYS A 230 28.59 7.14 21.25
C LYS A 230 29.23 7.99 20.15
N VAL A 231 28.43 8.44 19.19
CA VAL A 231 28.89 9.18 18.00
C VAL A 231 28.38 10.61 18.00
N SER A 232 29.10 11.50 17.32
CA SER A 232 28.63 12.88 17.07
C SER A 232 27.46 12.92 16.07
N PHE A 233 26.73 14.03 16.03
CA PHE A 233 25.62 14.16 15.08
C PHE A 233 26.11 14.13 13.63
N LYS A 234 27.24 14.78 13.32
CA LYS A 234 27.86 14.73 11.99
C LYS A 234 28.30 13.33 11.58
N GLU A 235 28.80 12.54 12.52
CA GLU A 235 29.16 11.14 12.28
C GLU A 235 27.91 10.30 12.00
N LEU A 236 26.82 10.49 12.76
CA LEU A 236 25.52 9.86 12.47
C LEU A 236 25.02 10.19 11.04
N LEU A 237 25.10 11.46 10.62
CA LEU A 237 24.76 11.84 9.25
C LEU A 237 25.66 11.16 8.20
N THR A 238 26.94 10.98 8.51
CA THR A 238 27.89 10.27 7.64
C THR A 238 27.55 8.78 7.55
N MET A 239 27.10 8.17 8.64
CA MET A 239 26.63 6.78 8.67
C MET A 239 25.35 6.59 7.84
N LEU A 240 24.42 7.56 7.90
CA LEU A 240 23.24 7.59 7.02
C LEU A 240 23.63 7.72 5.55
N ALA A 241 24.53 8.66 5.21
CA ALA A 241 24.99 8.87 3.83
C ALA A 241 25.74 7.65 3.27
N SER A 242 26.49 6.94 4.11
CA SER A 242 27.23 5.73 3.73
C SER A 242 26.39 4.45 3.79
N LYS A 243 25.06 4.56 4.02
CA LYS A 243 24.10 3.44 4.03
C LYS A 243 24.36 2.39 5.11
N LYS A 244 25.17 2.69 6.13
CA LYS A 244 25.45 1.76 7.23
C LYS A 244 24.20 1.40 8.05
N LEU A 245 23.20 2.29 8.03
CA LEU A 245 21.96 2.14 8.77
C LEU A 245 20.80 1.59 7.92
N ASP A 246 21.04 1.20 6.66
CA ASP A 246 19.99 0.69 5.75
C ASP A 246 19.31 -0.59 6.27
N ARG A 247 19.95 -1.34 7.17
CA ARG A 247 19.35 -2.49 7.88
C ARG A 247 18.06 -2.14 8.63
N TYR A 248 17.87 -0.86 8.99
CA TYR A 248 16.64 -0.39 9.64
C TYR A 248 15.46 -0.23 8.67
N ALA A 249 15.68 -0.38 7.36
CA ALA A 249 14.58 -0.42 6.39
C ALA A 249 13.63 -1.58 6.65
N ASP A 250 14.16 -2.75 7.04
CA ASP A 250 13.33 -3.92 7.36
C ASP A 250 12.40 -3.64 8.55
N LYS A 251 12.89 -2.94 9.58
CA LYS A 251 12.06 -2.49 10.71
C LYS A 251 10.99 -1.49 10.30
N ILE A 252 11.30 -0.57 9.38
CA ILE A 252 10.29 0.36 8.84
C ILE A 252 9.19 -0.42 8.14
N SER A 253 9.54 -1.41 7.31
CA SER A 253 8.56 -2.28 6.65
C SER A 253 7.73 -3.07 7.66
N GLU A 254 8.36 -3.62 8.71
CA GLU A 254 7.67 -4.35 9.78
C GLU A 254 6.63 -3.47 10.50
N TYR A 255 7.03 -2.26 10.93
CA TYR A 255 6.11 -1.31 11.57
C TYR A 255 4.97 -0.88 10.65
N TYR A 256 5.25 -0.66 9.37
CA TYR A 256 4.23 -0.35 8.38
C TYR A 256 3.21 -1.48 8.25
N GLU A 257 3.67 -2.72 8.06
CA GLU A 257 2.81 -3.89 7.90
C GLU A 257 1.97 -4.17 9.17
N LEU A 258 2.55 -3.99 10.36
CA LEU A 258 1.82 -4.11 11.63
C LEU A 258 0.65 -3.12 11.70
N MET A 259 0.86 -1.86 11.28
CA MET A 259 -0.21 -0.86 11.27
C MET A 259 -1.27 -1.10 10.19
N VAL A 260 -0.87 -1.61 9.03
CA VAL A 260 -1.75 -1.78 7.86
C VAL A 260 -2.55 -3.09 7.91
N SER A 261 -1.99 -4.15 8.51
CA SER A 261 -2.66 -5.44 8.70
C SER A 261 -3.84 -5.36 9.67
N GLN A 262 -3.82 -4.40 10.61
CA GLN A 262 -4.78 -4.27 11.71
C GLN A 262 -4.77 -5.48 12.68
N ASP A 263 -3.68 -6.26 12.68
CA ASP A 263 -3.47 -7.37 13.59
C ASP A 263 -2.79 -6.83 14.88
N PHE A 264 -3.61 -6.53 15.89
CA PHE A 264 -3.18 -6.02 17.20
C PHE A 264 -3.42 -7.05 18.31
#